data_AF-A0A9E4ZSJ5-F1
#
_entry.id   AF-A0A9E4ZSJ5-F1
#
_cell.length_a   1.000
_cell.length_b   1.000
_cell.length_c   1.000
_cell.angle_alpha   90.00
_cell.angle_beta   90.00
_cell.angle_gamma   90.00
#
_symmetry.space_group_name_H-M   'P 1'
#
loop_
_entity.id
_entity.type
_entity.pdbx_description
1 polymer ?
#
loop_
_entity_poly.entity_id
_entity_poly.type
_entity_poly.pdbx_seq_one_letter_code
_entity_poly.pdbx_strand_id
1 'polypeptide(L)'
;MESIKLLRDTVSLMRMIAANRKLGNVKLKAKIEEAASVLESMLGEISVDNVELARLINSKAREVYFKMEKNGLTSDVVNEINRLVKWCRMAPYDFTDRIKYVRRGYRSYLYGMIIFFIVAGTYTQAYAISALILALPTVLAMMFTRRRLATGLMLAFSTIPLPLAIFSWTAHYSIYALINSGEALSLAGELGLPVGLIYMILLLYLTGSISGMILLSAAVYYLYRNRYAFI
;
A
#
# COMPACT_ATOMS: atom_id res chain seq x y z
N MET A 1 -9.71 23.53 17.69
CA MET A 1 -9.23 23.41 16.30
C MET A 1 -10.41 23.60 15.36
N GLU A 2 -10.30 24.49 14.38
CA GLU A 2 -11.38 24.79 13.43
C GLU A 2 -11.72 23.56 12.56
N SER A 3 -10.71 22.76 12.19
CA SER A 3 -10.87 21.50 11.46
C SER A 3 -11.84 20.53 12.15
N ILE A 4 -11.75 20.37 13.48
CA ILE A 4 -12.64 19.49 14.27
C ILE A 4 -14.10 19.90 14.09
N LYS A 5 -14.40 21.21 14.14
CA LYS A 5 -15.77 21.71 13.99
C LYS A 5 -16.29 21.41 12.59
N LEU A 6 -15.51 21.71 11.56
CA LEU A 6 -15.87 21.44 10.16
C LEU A 6 -16.07 19.95 9.87
N LEU A 7 -15.21 19.09 10.43
CA LEU A 7 -15.32 17.63 10.27
C LEU A 7 -16.50 17.05 11.05
N ARG A 8 -16.82 17.59 12.23
CA ARG A 8 -18.03 17.21 12.99
C ARG A 8 -19.31 17.56 12.22
N ASP A 9 -19.35 18.73 11.59
CA ASP A 9 -20.43 19.12 10.69
C ASP A 9 -20.50 18.18 9.46
N THR A 10 -19.35 17.73 8.95
CA THR A 10 -19.32 16.73 7.86
C THR A 10 -19.93 15.39 8.32
N VAL A 11 -19.61 14.92 9.53
CA VAL A 11 -20.19 13.69 10.09
C VAL A 11 -21.71 13.79 10.19
N SER A 12 -22.24 14.92 10.68
CA SER A 12 -23.69 15.12 10.77
C SER A 12 -24.34 15.13 9.39
N LEU A 13 -23.76 15.82 8.40
CA LEU A 13 -24.21 15.80 7.00
C LEU A 13 -24.22 14.38 6.43
N MET A 14 -23.16 13.62 6.62
CA MET A 14 -23.07 12.22 6.16
C MET A 14 -24.17 11.35 6.76
N ARG A 15 -24.46 11.50 8.06
CA ARG A 15 -25.57 10.78 8.72
C ARG A 15 -26.94 11.19 8.17
N MET A 16 -27.15 12.47 7.88
CA MET A 16 -28.39 12.94 7.24
C MET A 16 -28.54 12.38 5.82
N ILE A 17 -27.45 12.30 5.05
CA ILE A 17 -27.44 11.64 3.73
C ILE A 17 -27.82 10.16 3.87
N ALA A 18 -27.23 9.43 4.83
CA ALA A 18 -27.52 8.01 5.07
C ALA A 18 -28.96 7.76 5.54
N ALA A 19 -29.54 8.67 6.32
CA ALA A 19 -30.91 8.60 6.82
C ALA A 19 -31.96 8.98 5.76
N ASN A 20 -31.54 9.57 4.63
CA ASN A 20 -32.47 10.03 3.61
C ASN A 20 -33.20 8.86 2.94
N ARG A 21 -34.53 8.90 2.94
CA ARG A 21 -35.39 7.85 2.36
C ARG A 21 -35.12 7.63 0.86
N LYS A 22 -34.67 8.67 0.14
CA LYS A 22 -34.34 8.61 -1.30
C LYS A 22 -33.12 7.73 -1.59
N LEU A 23 -32.30 7.40 -0.59
CA LEU A 23 -31.03 6.72 -0.81
C LEU A 23 -31.20 5.27 -1.27
N GLY A 24 -32.30 4.58 -0.91
CA GLY A 24 -32.80 3.26 -1.39
C GLY A 24 -31.84 2.05 -1.37
N ASN A 25 -30.62 2.25 -1.86
CA ASN A 25 -29.52 1.32 -1.96
C ASN A 25 -28.82 1.11 -0.60
N VAL A 26 -29.07 -0.06 -0.02
CA VAL A 26 -28.48 -0.53 1.24
C VAL A 26 -26.95 -0.51 1.23
N LYS A 27 -26.32 -0.87 0.10
CA LYS A 27 -24.85 -0.89 -0.01
C LYS A 27 -24.27 0.52 0.05
N LEU A 28 -24.92 1.49 -0.59
CA LEU A 28 -24.48 2.89 -0.57
C LEU A 28 -24.65 3.47 0.84
N LYS A 29 -25.79 3.20 1.49
CA LYS A 29 -26.03 3.60 2.87
C LYS A 29 -24.93 3.11 3.81
N ALA A 30 -24.62 1.82 3.75
CA ALA A 30 -23.57 1.22 4.57
C ALA A 30 -22.19 1.88 4.35
N LYS A 31 -21.85 2.23 3.10
CA LYS A 31 -20.60 2.94 2.78
C LYS A 31 -20.52 4.34 3.39
N ILE A 32 -21.65 5.06 3.43
CA ILE A 32 -21.75 6.41 4.00
C ILE A 32 -21.65 6.33 5.53
N GLU A 33 -22.35 5.40 6.16
CA GLU A 33 -22.28 5.17 7.61
C GLU A 33 -20.87 4.76 8.05
N GLU A 34 -20.22 3.85 7.30
CA GLU A 34 -18.81 3.48 7.53
C GLU A 34 -17.89 4.70 7.42
N ALA A 35 -18.08 5.56 6.41
CA ALA A 35 -17.27 6.77 6.26
C ALA A 35 -17.51 7.79 7.38
N ALA A 36 -18.75 7.92 7.86
CA ALA A 36 -19.09 8.79 8.98
C ALA A 36 -18.46 8.29 10.29
N SER A 37 -18.48 6.99 10.56
CA SER A 37 -17.86 6.41 11.77
C SER A 37 -16.33 6.51 11.73
N VAL A 38 -15.71 6.35 10.55
CA VAL A 38 -14.28 6.58 10.37
C VAL A 38 -13.90 8.03 10.67
N LEU A 39 -14.67 9.01 10.17
CA LEU A 39 -14.43 10.41 10.48
C LEU A 39 -14.63 10.72 11.97
N GLU A 40 -15.68 10.18 12.57
CA GLU A 40 -16.00 10.40 13.98
C GLU A 40 -14.92 9.83 14.91
N SER A 41 -14.48 8.59 14.66
CA SER A 41 -13.37 7.99 15.42
C SER A 41 -12.07 8.79 15.27
N MET A 42 -11.82 9.37 14.10
CA MET A 42 -10.66 10.23 13.87
C MET A 42 -10.72 11.54 14.67
N LEU A 43 -11.89 12.11 14.98
CA LEU A 43 -11.99 13.42 15.65
C LEU A 43 -11.25 13.48 16.99
N GLY A 44 -11.14 12.35 17.71
CA GLY A 44 -10.39 12.25 18.97
C GLY A 44 -8.88 12.05 18.81
N GLU A 45 -8.41 11.75 17.59
CA GLU A 45 -7.01 11.43 17.27
C GLU A 45 -6.34 12.51 16.40
N ILE A 46 -7.01 13.65 16.14
CA ILE A 46 -6.48 14.69 15.25
C ILE A 46 -5.19 15.26 15.84
N SER A 47 -4.09 15.11 15.09
CA SER A 47 -2.77 15.68 15.39
C SER A 47 -2.38 16.83 14.46
N VAL A 48 -3.06 16.97 13.30
CA VAL A 48 -2.74 17.96 12.28
C VAL A 48 -3.95 18.86 11.99
N ASP A 49 -3.83 20.18 12.20
CA ASP A 49 -4.91 21.15 11.94
C ASP A 49 -4.95 21.61 10.47
N ASN A 50 -5.39 20.75 9.55
CA ASN A 50 -5.55 21.12 8.14
C ASN A 50 -6.94 21.73 7.87
N VAL A 51 -7.11 22.99 8.24
CA VAL A 51 -8.40 23.70 8.13
C VAL A 51 -8.90 23.76 6.67
N GLU A 52 -8.01 23.97 5.70
CA GLU A 52 -8.38 24.07 4.28
C GLU A 52 -9.00 22.77 3.76
N LEU A 53 -8.35 21.63 4.05
CA LEU A 53 -8.88 20.32 3.66
C LEU A 53 -10.21 20.03 4.38
N ALA A 54 -10.33 20.40 5.65
CA ALA A 54 -11.56 20.21 6.41
C ALA A 54 -12.72 21.03 5.80
N ARG A 55 -12.43 22.26 5.36
CA ARG A 55 -13.38 23.15 4.67
C ARG A 55 -13.76 22.61 3.29
N LEU A 56 -12.81 22.06 2.55
CA LEU A 56 -13.07 21.39 1.27
C LEU A 56 -14.01 20.19 1.44
N ILE A 57 -13.72 19.31 2.40
CA ILE A 57 -14.56 18.13 2.68
C ILE A 57 -15.96 18.57 3.12
N ASN A 58 -16.06 19.55 4.03
CA ASN A 58 -17.35 20.04 4.51
C ASN A 58 -18.19 20.69 3.41
N SER A 59 -17.58 21.54 2.58
CA SER A 59 -18.28 22.20 1.48
C SER A 59 -18.82 21.17 0.48
N LYS A 60 -18.04 20.13 0.19
CA LYS A 60 -18.47 19.03 -0.69
C LYS A 60 -19.56 18.17 -0.08
N ALA A 61 -19.52 17.91 1.23
CA ALA A 61 -20.62 17.24 1.93
C ALA A 61 -21.94 18.02 1.85
N ARG A 62 -21.88 19.34 2.03
CA ARG A 62 -23.05 20.23 1.87
C ARG A 62 -23.58 20.20 0.44
N GLU A 63 -22.70 20.34 -0.55
CA GLU A 63 -23.07 20.32 -1.97
C GLU A 63 -23.81 19.02 -2.34
N VAL A 64 -23.28 17.87 -1.92
CA VAL A 64 -23.89 16.55 -2.13
C VAL A 64 -25.25 16.44 -1.44
N TYR A 65 -25.34 16.88 -0.19
CA TYR A 65 -26.60 16.87 0.56
C TYR A 65 -27.69 17.68 -0.16
N PHE A 66 -27.38 18.93 -0.56
CA PHE A 66 -28.34 19.79 -1.26
C PHE A 66 -28.73 19.25 -2.64
N LYS A 67 -27.78 18.72 -3.41
CA LYS A 67 -28.07 18.08 -4.70
C LYS A 67 -28.99 16.87 -4.55
N MET A 68 -28.76 16.04 -3.53
CA MET A 68 -29.61 14.88 -3.24
C MET A 68 -31.02 15.29 -2.79
N GLU A 69 -31.13 16.32 -1.94
CA GLU A 69 -32.42 16.90 -1.52
C GLU A 69 -33.21 17.40 -2.73
N LYS A 70 -32.58 18.19 -3.60
CA LYS A 70 -33.22 18.86 -4.75
C LYS A 70 -33.53 17.91 -5.91
N ASN A 71 -32.55 17.11 -6.33
CA ASN A 71 -32.60 16.34 -7.57
C ASN A 71 -32.90 14.84 -7.33
N GLY A 72 -32.88 14.39 -6.07
CA GLY A 72 -32.98 12.97 -5.73
C GLY A 72 -31.69 12.19 -6.00
N LEU A 73 -31.81 10.86 -6.06
CA LEU A 73 -30.67 9.96 -6.24
C LEU A 73 -30.40 9.70 -7.73
N THR A 74 -29.71 10.62 -8.39
CA THR A 74 -29.24 10.42 -9.78
C THR A 74 -27.89 9.70 -9.81
N SER A 75 -27.49 9.16 -10.96
CA SER A 75 -26.15 8.57 -11.17
C SER A 75 -25.02 9.52 -10.77
N ASP A 76 -25.20 10.80 -11.06
CA ASP A 76 -24.21 11.84 -10.78
C ASP A 76 -24.09 12.09 -9.27
N VAL A 77 -25.21 12.18 -8.57
CA VAL A 77 -25.24 12.29 -7.10
C VAL A 77 -24.60 11.06 -6.46
N VAL A 78 -24.87 9.85 -6.97
CA VAL A 78 -24.23 8.62 -6.49
C VAL A 78 -22.71 8.66 -6.69
N ASN A 79 -22.24 9.15 -7.84
CA ASN A 79 -20.81 9.31 -8.12
C ASN A 79 -20.16 10.34 -7.18
N GLU A 80 -20.82 11.46 -6.90
CA GLU A 80 -20.35 12.46 -5.95
C GLU A 80 -20.33 11.92 -4.51
N ILE A 81 -21.36 11.19 -4.07
CA ILE A 81 -21.38 10.49 -2.78
C ILE A 81 -20.20 9.52 -2.68
N ASN A 82 -19.95 8.72 -3.73
CA ASN A 82 -18.81 7.79 -3.73
C ASN A 82 -17.46 8.52 -3.63
N ARG A 83 -17.31 9.68 -4.28
CA ARG A 83 -16.11 10.53 -4.14
C ARG A 83 -15.97 11.09 -2.73
N LEU A 84 -17.06 11.58 -2.15
CA LEU A 84 -17.09 12.09 -0.77
C LEU A 84 -16.72 10.99 0.23
N VAL A 85 -17.30 9.79 0.10
CA VAL A 85 -16.96 8.62 0.91
C VAL A 85 -15.47 8.29 0.83
N LYS A 86 -14.87 8.34 -0.36
CA LYS A 86 -13.41 8.13 -0.52
C LYS A 86 -12.61 9.17 0.25
N TRP A 87 -12.94 10.46 0.13
CA TRP A 87 -12.25 11.53 0.86
C TRP A 87 -12.38 11.38 2.38
N CYS A 88 -13.58 11.05 2.88
CA CYS A 88 -13.81 10.81 4.30
C CYS A 88 -12.99 9.62 4.84
N ARG A 89 -12.83 8.55 4.04
CA ARG A 89 -11.98 7.40 4.41
C ARG A 89 -10.49 7.71 4.39
N MET A 90 -10.07 8.68 3.59
CA MET A 90 -8.68 9.13 3.53
C MET A 90 -8.33 10.14 4.61
N ALA A 91 -9.29 10.92 5.09
CA ALA A 91 -9.09 11.96 6.10
C ALA A 91 -8.23 11.48 7.30
N PRO A 92 -8.37 10.26 7.84
CA PRO A 92 -7.48 9.78 8.92
C PRO A 92 -5.99 9.87 8.59
N TYR A 93 -5.59 9.73 7.33
CA TYR A 93 -4.18 9.82 6.93
C TYR A 93 -3.68 11.26 6.77
N ASP A 94 -4.58 12.23 6.61
CA ASP A 94 -4.25 13.63 6.37
C ASP A 94 -4.37 14.50 7.64
N PHE A 95 -5.20 14.08 8.60
CA PHE A 95 -5.43 14.77 9.87
C PHE A 95 -4.76 14.11 11.09
N THR A 96 -4.22 12.91 10.94
CA THR A 96 -3.52 12.17 12.01
C THR A 96 -2.17 11.63 11.54
N ASP A 97 -1.42 11.04 12.46
CA ASP A 97 -0.12 10.41 12.17
C ASP A 97 -0.20 9.09 11.39
N ARG A 98 -1.38 8.62 11.01
CA ARG A 98 -1.57 7.31 10.34
C ARG A 98 -0.81 7.19 9.02
N ILE A 99 -0.45 8.32 8.37
CA ILE A 99 0.39 8.33 7.17
C ILE A 99 1.76 7.66 7.37
N LYS A 100 2.28 7.62 8.60
CA LYS A 100 3.56 6.96 8.91
C LYS A 100 3.55 5.47 8.57
N TYR A 101 2.41 4.80 8.71
CA TYR A 101 2.27 3.37 8.38
C TYR A 101 2.31 3.14 6.87
N VAL A 102 1.73 4.04 6.08
CA VAL A 102 1.82 4.01 4.61
C VAL A 102 3.27 4.22 4.17
N ARG A 103 3.96 5.21 4.75
CA ARG A 103 5.39 5.46 4.47
C ARG A 103 6.26 4.26 4.85
N ARG A 104 5.93 3.58 5.95
CA ARG A 104 6.61 2.34 6.37
C ARG A 104 6.41 1.23 5.33
N GLY A 105 5.17 1.01 4.88
CA GLY A 105 4.88 0.06 3.79
C GLY A 105 5.62 0.37 2.50
N TYR A 106 5.64 1.64 2.09
CA TYR A 106 6.41 2.11 0.92
C TYR A 106 7.92 1.82 1.06
N ARG A 107 8.53 2.13 2.21
CA ARG A 107 9.95 1.85 2.47
C ARG A 107 10.24 0.36 2.46
N SER A 108 9.39 -0.45 3.10
CA SER A 108 9.51 -1.90 3.08
C SER A 108 9.44 -2.47 1.66
N TYR A 109 8.53 -1.96 0.82
CA TYR A 109 8.46 -2.33 -0.59
C TYR A 109 9.74 -1.93 -1.34
N LEU A 110 10.17 -0.67 -1.20
CA LEU A 110 11.37 -0.14 -1.84
C LEU A 110 12.61 -0.98 -1.51
N TYR A 111 12.89 -1.20 -0.23
CA TYR A 111 14.07 -1.96 0.19
C TYR A 111 13.97 -3.44 -0.18
N GLY A 112 12.79 -4.06 -0.06
CA GLY A 112 12.58 -5.44 -0.50
C GLY A 112 12.85 -5.61 -2.01
N MET A 113 12.40 -4.65 -2.83
CA MET A 113 12.63 -4.68 -4.27
C MET A 113 14.09 -4.38 -4.64
N ILE A 114 14.79 -3.49 -3.92
CA ILE A 114 16.24 -3.27 -4.10
C ILE A 114 17.01 -4.57 -3.88
N ILE A 115 16.73 -5.26 -2.76
CA ILE A 115 17.37 -6.55 -2.46
C ILE A 115 17.03 -7.57 -3.56
N PHE A 116 15.79 -7.57 -4.05
CA PHE A 116 15.37 -8.46 -5.13
C PHE A 116 16.20 -8.23 -6.40
N PHE A 117 16.36 -6.97 -6.84
CA PHE A 117 17.14 -6.67 -8.03
C PHE A 117 18.62 -7.05 -7.89
N ILE A 118 19.19 -6.91 -6.69
CA ILE A 118 20.56 -7.34 -6.41
C ILE A 118 20.65 -8.87 -6.51
N VAL A 119 19.83 -9.59 -5.73
CA VAL A 119 19.88 -11.06 -5.67
C VAL A 119 19.55 -11.69 -7.03
N ALA A 120 18.46 -11.26 -7.66
CA ALA A 120 18.05 -11.81 -8.95
C ALA A 120 19.03 -11.46 -10.08
N GLY A 121 19.68 -10.29 -10.02
CA GLY A 121 20.67 -9.88 -10.98
C GLY A 121 21.98 -10.67 -10.92
N THR A 122 22.36 -11.17 -9.74
CA THR A 122 23.64 -11.87 -9.54
C THR A 122 23.52 -13.39 -9.43
N TYR A 123 22.33 -13.93 -9.16
CA TYR A 123 22.16 -15.35 -8.88
C TYR A 123 22.21 -16.23 -10.14
N THR A 124 21.30 -16.03 -11.09
CA THR A 124 21.28 -16.77 -12.37
C THR A 124 20.74 -15.90 -13.49
N GLN A 125 21.16 -16.18 -14.73
CA GLN A 125 20.76 -15.41 -15.91
C GLN A 125 19.24 -15.38 -16.13
N ALA A 126 18.54 -16.48 -15.82
CA ALA A 126 17.07 -16.54 -15.90
C ALA A 126 16.38 -15.57 -14.92
N TYR A 127 16.93 -15.40 -13.72
CA TYR A 127 16.39 -14.46 -12.73
C TYR A 127 16.75 -13.01 -13.08
N ALA A 128 17.89 -12.78 -13.71
CA ALA A 128 18.26 -11.45 -14.22
C ALA A 128 17.26 -10.94 -15.29
N ILE A 129 16.80 -11.82 -16.19
CA ILE A 129 15.74 -11.46 -17.16
C ILE A 129 14.44 -11.10 -16.44
N SER A 130 14.05 -11.91 -15.45
CA SER A 130 12.84 -11.67 -14.65
C SER A 130 12.91 -10.33 -13.90
N ALA A 131 14.09 -9.99 -13.36
CA ALA A 131 14.37 -8.71 -12.73
C ALA A 131 14.22 -7.54 -13.72
N LEU A 132 14.74 -7.66 -14.94
CA LEU A 132 14.60 -6.63 -15.97
C LEU A 132 13.13 -6.39 -16.35
N ILE A 133 12.35 -7.46 -16.53
CA ILE A 133 10.91 -7.35 -16.84
C ILE A 133 10.16 -6.62 -15.71
N LEU A 134 10.51 -6.91 -14.45
CA LEU A 134 9.89 -6.27 -13.30
C LEU A 134 10.40 -4.86 -12.99
N ALA A 135 11.53 -4.42 -13.55
CA ALA A 135 12.12 -3.12 -13.21
C ALA A 135 11.15 -1.96 -13.46
N LEU A 136 10.57 -1.89 -14.67
CA LEU A 136 9.64 -0.83 -15.04
C LEU A 136 8.36 -0.79 -14.17
N PRO A 137 7.57 -1.87 -14.02
CA PRO A 137 6.37 -1.83 -13.19
C PRO A 137 6.68 -1.54 -11.72
N THR A 138 7.86 -1.94 -11.23
CA THR A 138 8.31 -1.63 -9.87
C THR A 138 8.60 -0.14 -9.70
N VAL A 139 9.33 0.49 -10.62
CA VAL A 139 9.60 1.93 -10.57
C VAL A 139 8.30 2.73 -10.63
N LEU A 140 7.37 2.34 -11.50
CA LEU A 140 6.03 2.94 -11.57
C LEU A 140 5.24 2.74 -10.26
N ALA A 141 5.28 1.53 -9.68
CA ALA A 141 4.67 1.25 -8.39
C ALA A 141 5.23 2.19 -7.31
N MET A 142 6.54 2.38 -7.25
CA MET A 142 7.17 3.29 -6.29
C MET A 142 6.74 4.74 -6.50
N MET A 143 6.77 5.25 -7.74
CA MET A 143 6.38 6.62 -8.06
C MET A 143 4.92 6.90 -7.69
N PHE A 144 4.01 6.00 -8.04
CA PHE A 144 2.59 6.15 -7.81
C PHE A 144 2.20 5.93 -6.34
N THR A 145 2.87 5.00 -5.64
CA THR A 145 2.65 4.76 -4.21
C THR A 145 3.09 5.97 -3.37
N ARG A 146 4.21 6.61 -3.73
CA ARG A 146 4.66 7.87 -3.10
C ARG A 146 3.64 9.00 -3.24
N ARG A 147 2.90 9.02 -4.36
CA ARG A 147 1.80 9.96 -4.64
C ARG A 147 0.44 9.49 -4.12
N ARG A 148 0.36 8.36 -3.39
CA ARG A 148 -0.90 7.74 -2.90
C ARG A 148 -1.93 7.43 -3.99
N LEU A 149 -1.48 7.02 -5.17
CA LEU A 149 -2.37 6.59 -6.26
C LEU A 149 -2.69 5.10 -6.14
N ALA A 150 -3.95 4.71 -6.36
CA ALA A 150 -4.40 3.32 -6.32
C ALA A 150 -3.66 2.44 -7.34
N THR A 151 -3.29 2.99 -8.50
CA THR A 151 -2.47 2.30 -9.50
C THR A 151 -1.12 1.87 -8.94
N GLY A 152 -0.51 2.68 -8.06
CA GLY A 152 0.75 2.32 -7.41
C GLY A 152 0.62 1.12 -6.49
N LEU A 153 -0.46 1.09 -5.71
CA LEU A 153 -0.80 -0.03 -4.84
C LEU A 153 -1.04 -1.33 -5.66
N MET A 154 -1.76 -1.21 -6.77
CA MET A 154 -2.06 -2.34 -7.66
C MET A 154 -0.78 -2.91 -8.29
N LEU A 155 0.10 -2.04 -8.80
CA LEU A 155 1.39 -2.47 -9.35
C LEU A 155 2.29 -3.09 -8.27
N ALA A 156 2.31 -2.55 -7.05
CA ALA A 156 3.05 -3.14 -5.94
C ALA A 156 2.56 -4.57 -5.65
N PHE A 157 1.25 -4.78 -5.51
CA PHE A 157 0.70 -6.13 -5.29
C PHE A 157 0.90 -7.07 -6.48
N SER A 158 0.90 -6.55 -7.71
CA SER A 158 1.18 -7.36 -8.90
C SER A 158 2.64 -7.80 -8.98
N THR A 159 3.57 -6.99 -8.47
CA THR A 159 5.02 -7.24 -8.62
C THR A 159 5.61 -8.05 -7.47
N ILE A 160 5.02 -8.05 -6.28
CA ILE A 160 5.55 -8.75 -5.08
C ILE A 160 5.62 -10.29 -5.18
N PRO A 161 4.64 -11.01 -5.78
CA PRO A 161 4.62 -12.48 -5.72
C PRO A 161 5.86 -13.15 -6.32
N LEU A 162 6.36 -12.64 -7.46
CA LEU A 162 7.51 -13.23 -8.14
C LEU A 162 8.82 -13.10 -7.33
N PRO A 163 9.20 -11.90 -6.82
CA PRO A 163 10.29 -11.74 -5.88
C PRO A 163 10.20 -12.64 -4.65
N LEU A 164 9.01 -12.80 -4.04
CA LEU A 164 8.84 -13.69 -2.89
C LEU A 164 9.18 -15.15 -3.24
N ALA A 165 8.74 -15.61 -4.42
CA ALA A 165 9.05 -16.94 -4.89
C ALA A 165 10.55 -17.12 -5.14
N ILE A 166 11.19 -16.17 -5.84
CA ILE A 166 12.63 -16.19 -6.13
C ILE A 166 13.44 -16.19 -4.82
N PHE A 167 13.10 -15.33 -3.86
CA PHE A 167 13.77 -15.34 -2.56
C PHE A 167 13.59 -16.67 -1.83
N SER A 168 12.41 -17.30 -1.88
CA SER A 168 12.19 -18.60 -1.27
C SER A 168 13.08 -19.68 -1.90
N TRP A 169 13.19 -19.70 -3.24
CA TRP A 169 14.07 -20.63 -3.93
C TRP A 169 15.55 -20.40 -3.63
N THR A 170 16.00 -19.14 -3.71
CA THR A 170 17.40 -18.77 -3.42
C THR A 170 17.77 -19.07 -1.98
N ALA A 171 16.90 -18.80 -1.01
CA ALA A 171 17.12 -19.14 0.39
C ALA A 171 17.26 -20.67 0.58
N HIS A 172 16.35 -21.44 -0.01
CA HIS A 172 16.38 -22.90 0.07
C HIS A 172 17.67 -23.48 -0.51
N TYR A 173 18.06 -23.05 -1.72
CA TYR A 173 19.30 -23.50 -2.35
C TYR A 173 20.53 -23.07 -1.54
N SER A 174 20.56 -21.84 -1.03
CA SER A 174 21.68 -21.36 -0.22
C SER A 174 21.86 -22.20 1.04
N ILE A 175 20.77 -22.60 1.71
CA ILE A 175 20.81 -23.52 2.86
C ILE A 175 21.36 -24.88 2.45
N TYR A 176 20.86 -25.45 1.35
CA TYR A 176 21.33 -26.74 0.84
C TYR A 176 22.84 -26.73 0.55
N ALA A 177 23.33 -25.73 -0.20
CA ALA A 177 24.74 -25.60 -0.56
C ALA A 177 25.64 -25.29 0.65
N LEU A 178 25.12 -24.63 1.68
CA LEU A 178 25.84 -24.39 2.93
C LEU A 178 26.03 -25.68 3.77
N ILE A 179 25.03 -26.57 3.76
CA ILE A 179 25.06 -27.83 4.52
C ILE A 179 25.85 -28.91 3.76
N ASN A 180 25.77 -28.93 2.43
CA ASN A 180 26.46 -29.91 1.59
C ASN A 180 27.77 -29.35 1.05
N SER A 181 28.89 -29.69 1.70
CA SER A 181 30.22 -29.23 1.28
C SER A 181 30.60 -29.63 -0.14
N GLY A 182 30.05 -30.74 -0.66
CA GLY A 182 30.29 -31.17 -2.05
C GLY A 182 29.74 -30.17 -3.08
N GLU A 183 28.60 -29.57 -2.80
CA GLU A 183 27.97 -28.55 -3.66
C GLU A 183 28.82 -27.27 -3.69
N ALA A 184 29.26 -26.79 -2.52
CA ALA A 184 30.11 -25.61 -2.42
C ALA A 184 31.47 -25.80 -3.12
N LEU A 185 32.02 -27.01 -3.07
CA LEU A 185 33.24 -27.37 -3.81
C LEU A 185 33.01 -27.39 -5.33
N SER A 186 31.86 -27.91 -5.80
CA SER A 186 31.49 -27.89 -7.22
C SER A 186 31.39 -26.46 -7.73
N LEU A 187 30.65 -25.60 -7.02
CA LEU A 187 30.50 -24.18 -7.36
C LEU A 187 31.84 -23.44 -7.38
N ALA A 188 32.73 -23.73 -6.44
CA ALA A 188 34.07 -23.17 -6.41
C ALA A 188 34.88 -23.56 -7.66
N GLY A 189 34.77 -24.82 -8.08
CA GLY A 189 35.40 -25.33 -9.31
C GLY A 189 34.83 -24.70 -10.58
N GLU A 190 33.50 -24.60 -10.68
CA GLU A 190 32.80 -24.04 -11.84
C GLU A 190 33.07 -22.54 -12.03
N LEU A 191 33.09 -21.77 -10.93
CA LEU A 191 33.29 -20.33 -10.96
C LEU A 191 34.77 -19.93 -10.88
N GLY A 192 35.67 -20.89 -10.64
CA GLY A 192 37.10 -20.62 -10.43
C GLY A 192 37.37 -19.75 -9.19
N LEU A 193 36.51 -19.82 -8.18
CA LEU A 193 36.56 -18.99 -6.98
C LEU A 193 37.03 -19.81 -5.76
N PRO A 194 37.69 -19.17 -4.78
CA PRO A 194 38.02 -19.84 -3.52
C PRO A 194 36.75 -20.31 -2.79
N VAL A 195 36.78 -21.51 -2.23
CA VAL A 195 35.64 -22.12 -1.49
C VAL A 195 35.12 -21.20 -0.38
N GLY A 196 36.02 -20.53 0.35
CA GLY A 196 35.62 -19.56 1.38
C GLY A 196 34.81 -18.38 0.83
N LEU A 197 35.11 -17.92 -0.38
CA LEU A 197 34.39 -16.84 -1.05
C LEU A 197 32.99 -17.32 -1.49
N ILE A 198 32.88 -18.56 -1.99
CA ILE A 198 31.58 -19.18 -2.30
C ILE A 198 30.68 -19.23 -1.08
N TYR A 199 31.18 -19.69 0.07
CA TYR A 199 30.41 -19.70 1.31
C TYR A 199 29.94 -18.30 1.73
N MET A 200 30.78 -17.28 1.54
CA MET A 200 30.40 -15.89 1.79
C MET A 200 29.27 -15.42 0.86
N ILE A 201 29.34 -15.74 -0.44
CA ILE A 201 28.28 -15.42 -1.41
C ILE A 201 26.96 -16.12 -1.03
N LEU A 202 27.01 -17.41 -0.69
CA LEU A 202 25.83 -18.17 -0.27
C LEU A 202 25.19 -17.57 0.99
N LEU A 203 25.99 -17.13 1.96
CA LEU A 203 25.49 -16.43 3.15
C LEU A 203 24.84 -15.07 2.80
N LEU A 204 25.42 -14.30 1.87
CA LEU A 204 24.82 -13.05 1.38
C LEU A 204 23.48 -13.31 0.67
N TYR A 205 23.40 -14.35 -0.15
CA TYR A 205 22.15 -14.75 -0.80
C TYR A 205 21.09 -15.22 0.18
N LEU A 206 21.47 -15.99 1.20
CA LEU A 206 20.55 -16.42 2.23
C LEU A 206 20.01 -15.23 3.03
N THR A 207 20.90 -14.37 3.54
CA THR A 207 20.53 -13.21 4.35
C THR A 207 19.72 -12.18 3.55
N GLY A 208 20.13 -11.92 2.30
CA GLY A 208 19.38 -11.08 1.36
C GLY A 208 17.99 -11.63 1.11
N SER A 209 17.87 -12.92 0.81
CA SER A 209 16.57 -13.54 0.52
C SER A 209 15.61 -13.50 1.71
N ILE A 210 16.08 -13.85 2.92
CA ILE A 210 15.27 -13.79 4.14
C ILE A 210 14.83 -12.35 4.43
N SER A 211 15.77 -11.40 4.35
CA SER A 211 15.48 -9.97 4.58
C SER A 211 14.48 -9.43 3.56
N GLY A 212 14.65 -9.79 2.29
CA GLY A 212 13.76 -9.45 1.19
C GLY A 212 12.34 -9.99 1.40
N MET A 213 12.21 -11.26 1.81
CA MET A 213 10.91 -11.86 2.15
C MET A 213 10.21 -11.13 3.30
N ILE A 214 10.93 -10.83 4.37
CA ILE A 214 10.39 -10.09 5.53
C ILE A 214 9.91 -8.70 5.10
N LEU A 215 10.74 -7.97 4.34
CA LEU A 215 10.42 -6.62 3.88
C LEU A 215 9.23 -6.59 2.94
N LEU A 216 9.16 -7.49 1.96
CA LEU A 216 8.02 -7.54 1.03
C LEU A 216 6.75 -8.01 1.72
N SER A 217 6.83 -8.97 2.65
CA SER A 217 5.67 -9.39 3.46
C SER A 217 5.16 -8.25 4.35
N ALA A 218 6.06 -7.50 4.98
CA ALA A 218 5.71 -6.30 5.73
C ALA A 218 5.10 -5.23 4.83
N ALA A 219 5.60 -5.05 3.62
CA ALA A 219 5.02 -4.14 2.64
C ALA A 219 3.58 -4.52 2.30
N VAL A 220 3.32 -5.81 2.00
CA VAL A 220 1.96 -6.31 1.75
C VAL A 220 1.07 -5.99 2.94
N TYR A 221 1.50 -6.31 4.16
CA TYR A 221 0.72 -6.06 5.37
C TYR A 221 0.37 -4.57 5.54
N TYR A 222 1.37 -3.68 5.53
CA TYR A 222 1.15 -2.25 5.77
C TYR A 222 0.34 -1.60 4.65
N LEU A 223 0.61 -1.94 3.39
CA LEU A 223 -0.09 -1.37 2.25
C LEU A 223 -1.54 -1.88 2.16
N TYR A 224 -1.77 -3.17 2.45
CA TYR A 224 -3.12 -3.73 2.46
C TYR A 224 -3.97 -3.15 3.60
N ARG A 225 -3.41 -3.09 4.82
CA ARG A 225 -4.11 -2.53 5.99
C ARG A 225 -4.47 -1.06 5.79
N ASN A 226 -3.62 -0.32 5.06
CA ASN A 226 -3.81 1.10 4.80
C ASN A 226 -4.25 1.41 3.35
N ARG A 227 -4.91 0.45 2.68
CA ARG A 227 -5.36 0.61 1.27
C ARG A 227 -6.25 1.83 1.05
N TYR A 228 -6.99 2.26 2.07
CA TYR A 228 -7.87 3.44 2.01
C TYR A 228 -7.12 4.77 1.96
N ALA A 229 -5.80 4.77 2.15
CA ALA A 229 -4.97 5.95 1.94
C ALA A 229 -4.80 6.31 0.45
N PHE A 230 -5.09 5.37 -0.46
CA PHE A 230 -4.82 5.50 -1.90
C PHE A 230 -6.08 5.90 -2.70
N ILE A 231 -5.91 6.76 -3.70
CA ILE A 231 -6.98 7.38 -4.53
C ILE A 231 -7.16 6.66 -5.86
#